data_AF-A0A8H8NVR7-F1
#
_entry.id   AF-A0A8H8NVR7-F1
#
_cell.length_a   1.000
_cell.length_b   1.000
_cell.length_c   1.000
_cell.angle_alpha   90.00
_cell.angle_beta   90.00
_cell.angle_gamma   90.00
#
_symmetry.space_group_name_H-M   'P 1'
#
loop_
_entity.id
_entity.type
_entity.pdbx_description
1 polymer ?
#
loop_
_entity_poly.entity_id
_entity_poly.type
_entity_poly.pdbx_seq_one_letter_code
_entity_poly.pdbx_strand_id
1 'polypeptide(L)'
;MLNGSSPQAGKIWKKANLTFLFDGKHMTETFLVCNTGSHTAILGIKWLEAHNPEIDWNSHTLSFPHAPLEHVAIAEEEEADKNPLEGVPPKYHQYAKVFREEEFNKLPPHRHYSIGIELTEEGPLNSPLYSMTDAESATLKDWLRDKLKAGKIRPSKSSISSPVMFVPKKDGSCCLVVDYCRLNNQTKKNVYLLPRPDNLMAQLRGAKVFTKLDLQWGYNNIQVKEGDEWKTAFCTKYGLYESLVMTFGLTNAPAAFQHFMNKLFKDLLDVCIIIYLDDILIYSKDDATHTQHVHEVLQQLMDNQLFCKASKCTFHITSMEYLGIIVLDKGFSLDRLKIQAIQEWPMPTKVKEVQSFLGFANFLC
;
A
#
# COMPACT_ATOMS: atom_id res chain seq x y z
N MET A 1 -30.88 19.55 27.07
CA MET A 1 -30.58 20.23 25.79
C MET A 1 -29.71 19.31 24.95
N LEU A 2 -29.77 19.40 23.61
CA LEU A 2 -29.01 18.54 22.69
C LEU A 2 -27.49 18.64 22.87
N ASN A 3 -26.99 19.72 23.47
CA ASN A 3 -25.58 19.95 23.81
C ASN A 3 -25.11 19.32 25.16
N GLY A 4 -25.92 18.47 25.80
CA GLY A 4 -25.54 17.80 27.05
C GLY A 4 -25.41 18.72 28.27
N SER A 5 -26.03 19.91 28.24
CA SER A 5 -26.21 20.77 29.41
C SER A 5 -27.48 20.42 30.18
N SER A 6 -27.43 20.61 31.51
CA SER A 6 -28.56 20.38 32.40
C SER A 6 -29.74 21.28 31.99
N PRO A 7 -30.94 20.73 31.76
CA PRO A 7 -32.11 21.54 31.42
C PRO A 7 -32.37 22.60 32.51
N GLN A 8 -32.41 23.88 32.13
CA GLN A 8 -32.76 24.99 33.04
C GLN A 8 -34.27 25.07 33.32
N ALA A 9 -35.10 24.44 32.48
CA ALA A 9 -36.54 24.33 32.67
C ALA A 9 -36.99 22.89 32.41
N GLY A 10 -37.09 22.09 33.48
CA GLY A 10 -37.59 20.72 33.44
C GLY A 10 -37.12 19.91 34.66
N LYS A 11 -38.04 19.25 35.38
CA LYS A 11 -37.67 18.36 36.49
C LYS A 11 -36.95 17.13 35.93
N ILE A 12 -35.65 17.01 36.21
CA ILE A 12 -34.90 15.76 36.05
C ILE A 12 -35.26 14.88 37.24
N TRP A 13 -35.81 13.70 37.00
CA TRP A 13 -36.27 12.86 38.10
C TRP A 13 -35.22 11.86 38.60
N LYS A 14 -34.40 11.28 37.70
CA LYS A 14 -33.32 10.31 38.03
C LYS A 14 -32.24 10.27 36.94
N LYS A 15 -31.06 9.72 37.27
CA LYS A 15 -30.04 9.27 36.31
C LYS A 15 -30.08 7.75 36.21
N ALA A 16 -29.93 7.20 35.01
CA ALA A 16 -29.87 5.76 34.79
C ALA A 16 -28.72 5.44 33.83
N ASN A 17 -27.93 4.41 34.13
CA ASN A 17 -26.92 3.91 33.22
C ASN A 17 -27.57 2.80 32.38
N LEU A 18 -27.55 2.97 31.06
CA LEU A 18 -28.08 1.99 30.13
C LEU A 18 -26.95 1.49 29.23
N THR A 19 -26.88 0.18 29.10
CA THR A 19 -26.03 -0.48 28.11
C THR A 19 -26.92 -0.92 26.95
N PHE A 20 -26.56 -0.53 25.73
CA PHE A 20 -27.28 -0.90 24.52
C PHE A 20 -26.30 -1.37 23.43
N LEU A 21 -26.82 -2.17 22.50
CA LEU A 21 -26.10 -2.66 21.33
C LEU A 21 -26.57 -1.88 20.11
N PHE A 22 -25.63 -1.24 19.41
CA PHE A 22 -25.91 -0.56 18.15
C PHE A 22 -24.78 -0.83 17.17
N ASP A 23 -25.10 -1.31 15.97
CA ASP A 23 -24.13 -1.62 14.90
C ASP A 23 -22.95 -2.48 15.40
N GLY A 24 -23.28 -3.56 16.13
CA GLY A 24 -22.31 -4.51 16.69
C GLY A 24 -21.50 -4.02 17.89
N LYS A 25 -21.63 -2.75 18.30
CA LYS A 25 -20.89 -2.16 19.42
C LYS A 25 -21.75 -2.09 20.68
N HIS A 26 -21.21 -2.61 21.79
CA HIS A 26 -21.79 -2.42 23.12
C HIS A 26 -21.40 -1.04 23.66
N MET A 27 -22.40 -0.24 24.02
CA MET A 27 -22.21 1.14 24.45
C MET A 27 -22.93 1.33 25.78
N THR A 28 -22.26 1.95 26.76
CA THR A 28 -22.85 2.23 28.08
C THR A 28 -22.88 3.72 28.33
N GLU A 29 -24.08 4.27 28.49
CA GLU A 29 -24.28 5.71 28.64
C GLU A 29 -25.16 6.05 29.83
N THR A 30 -24.90 7.22 30.43
CA THR A 30 -25.73 7.77 31.51
C THR A 30 -26.85 8.62 30.92
N PHE A 31 -28.09 8.16 31.04
CA PHE A 31 -29.29 8.88 30.63
C PHE A 31 -29.90 9.68 31.77
N LEU A 32 -30.46 10.84 31.43
CA LEU A 32 -31.32 11.64 32.31
C LEU A 32 -32.76 11.23 32.06
N VAL A 33 -33.48 10.84 33.13
CA VAL A 33 -34.88 10.42 33.03
C VAL A 33 -35.78 11.65 33.06
N CYS A 34 -36.46 11.91 31.94
CA CYS A 34 -37.49 12.93 31.77
C CYS A 34 -38.59 12.45 30.81
N ASN A 35 -39.71 13.16 30.74
CA ASN A 35 -40.74 12.88 29.75
C ASN A 35 -40.27 13.35 28.36
N THR A 36 -39.91 12.41 27.49
CA THR A 36 -39.39 12.62 26.13
C THR A 36 -40.46 12.52 25.04
N GLY A 37 -41.74 12.50 25.42
CA GLY A 37 -42.86 12.36 24.49
C GLY A 37 -42.87 10.97 23.83
N SER A 38 -42.81 10.92 22.50
CA SER A 38 -42.86 9.68 21.71
C SER A 38 -41.54 8.91 21.62
N HIS A 39 -40.44 9.46 22.13
CA HIS A 39 -39.10 8.87 21.98
C HIS A 39 -38.72 8.06 23.22
N THR A 40 -38.23 6.84 23.01
CA THR A 40 -37.76 5.96 24.10
C THR A 40 -36.44 6.43 24.71
N ALA A 41 -35.54 6.97 23.88
CA ALA A 41 -34.26 7.54 24.30
C ALA A 41 -33.79 8.58 23.26
N ILE A 42 -33.01 9.57 23.70
CA ILE A 42 -32.40 10.57 22.82
C ILE A 42 -30.90 10.61 23.12
N LEU A 43 -30.09 10.33 22.10
CA LEU A 43 -28.64 10.47 22.14
C LEU A 43 -28.28 11.90 21.72
N GLY A 44 -27.56 12.61 22.58
CA GLY A 44 -27.20 14.01 22.35
C GLY A 44 -25.86 14.19 21.64
N ILE A 45 -25.47 15.44 21.43
CA ILE A 45 -24.22 15.85 20.78
C ILE A 45 -23.00 15.25 21.47
N LYS A 46 -22.97 15.17 22.81
CA LYS A 46 -21.85 14.54 23.54
C LYS A 46 -21.62 13.08 23.16
N TRP A 47 -22.70 12.34 22.86
CA TRP A 47 -22.60 10.96 22.41
C TRP A 47 -22.07 10.88 20.98
N LEU A 48 -22.53 11.79 20.10
CA LEU A 48 -22.04 11.93 18.73
C LEU A 48 -20.55 12.28 18.70
N GLU A 49 -20.11 13.22 19.54
CA GLU A 49 -18.69 13.60 19.67
C GLU A 49 -17.84 12.42 20.19
N ALA A 50 -18.35 11.66 21.16
CA ALA A 50 -17.61 10.55 21.76
C ALA A 50 -17.45 9.35 20.80
N HIS A 51 -18.45 9.07 19.97
CA HIS A 51 -18.46 7.87 19.14
C HIS A 51 -18.26 8.12 17.64
N ASN A 52 -18.35 9.38 17.22
CA ASN A 52 -18.13 9.88 15.86
C ASN A 52 -18.71 8.98 14.74
N PRO A 53 -20.03 8.68 14.76
CA PRO A 53 -20.65 7.89 13.71
C PRO A 53 -20.81 8.69 12.41
N GLU A 54 -20.88 7.97 11.29
CA GLU A 54 -21.35 8.54 10.02
C GLU A 54 -22.87 8.66 10.04
N ILE A 55 -23.39 9.83 9.68
CA ILE A 55 -24.82 10.11 9.61
C ILE A 55 -25.18 10.40 8.16
N ASP A 56 -26.04 9.55 7.59
CA ASP A 56 -26.71 9.86 6.33
C ASP A 56 -27.99 10.65 6.64
N TRP A 57 -27.91 11.96 6.40
CA TRP A 57 -29.02 12.89 6.64
C TRP A 57 -30.18 12.74 5.65
N ASN A 58 -30.00 12.05 4.51
CA ASN A 58 -31.08 11.82 3.55
C ASN A 58 -31.90 10.60 3.92
N SER A 59 -31.25 9.51 4.34
CA SER A 59 -31.91 8.27 4.77
C SER A 59 -32.26 8.27 6.27
N HIS A 60 -31.76 9.25 7.04
CA HIS A 60 -31.88 9.32 8.49
C HIS A 60 -31.29 8.09 9.19
N THR A 61 -30.23 7.51 8.62
CA THR A 61 -29.53 6.34 9.19
C THR A 61 -28.16 6.72 9.76
N LEU A 62 -27.73 5.96 10.75
CA LEU A 62 -26.46 6.15 11.45
C LEU A 62 -25.66 4.84 11.38
N SER A 63 -24.40 4.91 10.97
CA SER A 63 -23.48 3.76 10.87
C SER A 63 -22.12 4.13 11.45
N PHE A 64 -21.38 3.17 11.99
CA PHE A 64 -19.97 3.40 12.27
C PHE A 64 -19.14 3.05 11.04
N PRO A 65 -18.06 3.81 10.76
CA PRO A 65 -17.10 3.39 9.75
C PRO A 65 -16.58 2.01 10.15
N HIS A 66 -16.91 1.02 9.33
CA HIS A 66 -16.29 -0.28 9.41
C HIS A 66 -14.82 -0.05 9.07
N ALA A 67 -13.90 -0.56 9.90
CA ALA A 67 -12.49 -0.51 9.56
C ALA A 67 -12.34 -1.12 8.15
N PRO A 68 -11.82 -0.39 7.15
CA PRO A 68 -11.55 -0.99 5.87
C PRO A 68 -10.34 -1.91 6.07
N LEU A 69 -10.62 -3.19 6.30
CA LEU A 69 -9.70 -4.27 5.95
C LEU A 69 -9.89 -4.53 4.46
N GLU A 70 -9.10 -3.83 3.65
CA GLU A 70 -8.17 -4.47 2.73
C GLU A 70 -7.27 -3.42 2.07
N HIS A 71 -6.03 -3.85 1.85
CA HIS A 71 -4.99 -3.13 1.15
C HIS A 71 -5.40 -2.88 -0.30
N VAL A 72 -5.78 -1.65 -0.63
CA VAL A 72 -5.28 -1.09 -1.88
C VAL A 72 -3.89 -0.58 -1.52
N ALA A 73 -2.86 -1.36 -1.85
CA ALA A 73 -1.49 -0.91 -1.76
C ALA A 73 -1.29 0.25 -2.75
N ILE A 74 -1.71 1.45 -2.35
CA ILE A 74 -1.00 2.66 -2.74
C ILE A 74 0.35 2.48 -2.05
N ALA A 75 1.34 2.07 -2.84
CA ALA A 75 2.67 1.82 -2.31
C ALA A 75 3.15 3.05 -1.54
N GLU A 76 3.46 2.80 -0.28
CA GLU A 76 3.72 3.83 0.73
C GLU A 76 5.17 4.31 0.58
N GLU A 77 5.39 5.60 0.76
CA GLU A 77 6.72 6.08 1.13
C GLU A 77 6.99 5.68 2.59
N GLU A 78 7.83 4.68 2.82
CA GLU A 78 7.99 4.04 4.13
C GLU A 78 9.08 4.67 5.00
N GLU A 79 8.74 4.94 6.26
CA GLU A 79 9.66 5.47 7.29
C GLU A 79 10.82 4.51 7.63
N ALA A 80 11.90 5.12 8.09
CA ALA A 80 13.18 4.50 8.45
C ALA A 80 13.07 3.49 9.59
N ASP A 81 13.77 2.35 9.47
CA ASP A 81 13.80 1.33 10.51
C ASP A 81 14.92 1.61 11.52
N LYS A 82 14.59 1.64 12.82
CA LYS A 82 15.56 1.93 13.90
C LYS A 82 16.53 0.77 14.13
N ASN A 83 16.23 -0.44 13.66
CA ASN A 83 17.08 -1.61 13.83
C ASN A 83 17.07 -2.51 12.57
N PRO A 84 17.99 -2.30 11.61
CA PRO A 84 17.91 -2.89 10.28
C PRO A 84 18.07 -4.42 10.22
N LEU A 85 18.40 -5.09 11.33
CA LEU A 85 18.57 -6.55 11.38
C LEU A 85 17.58 -7.22 12.33
N GLU A 86 16.65 -6.47 12.90
CA GLU A 86 15.61 -7.05 13.76
C GLU A 86 14.72 -8.00 12.94
N GLY A 87 14.56 -9.22 13.42
CA GLY A 87 13.84 -10.28 12.70
C GLY A 87 14.66 -11.04 11.65
N VAL A 88 15.88 -10.60 11.31
CA VAL A 88 16.77 -11.33 10.39
C VAL A 88 17.56 -12.40 11.14
N PRO A 89 17.46 -13.70 10.78
CA PRO A 89 18.23 -14.76 11.42
C PRO A 89 19.76 -14.53 11.39
N PRO A 90 20.50 -14.86 12.47
CA PRO A 90 21.95 -14.65 12.55
C PRO A 90 22.76 -15.24 11.39
N LYS A 91 22.32 -16.37 10.83
CA LYS A 91 22.95 -17.01 9.67
C LYS A 91 22.96 -16.14 8.40
N TYR A 92 22.12 -15.11 8.34
CA TYR A 92 22.02 -14.17 7.20
C TYR A 92 22.65 -12.80 7.49
N HIS A 93 23.24 -12.59 8.67
CA HIS A 93 23.83 -11.29 9.03
C HIS A 93 25.02 -10.88 8.15
N GLN A 94 25.65 -11.82 7.44
CA GLN A 94 26.65 -11.49 6.42
C GLN A 94 26.09 -10.62 5.28
N TYR A 95 24.77 -10.68 5.03
CA TYR A 95 24.06 -9.85 4.05
C TYR A 95 23.45 -8.60 4.67
N ALA A 96 23.94 -8.14 5.84
CA ALA A 96 23.38 -6.99 6.52
C ALA A 96 23.24 -5.74 5.64
N LYS A 97 24.09 -5.60 4.60
CA LYS A 97 24.00 -4.51 3.63
C LYS A 97 22.67 -4.46 2.87
N VAL A 98 22.03 -5.61 2.61
CA VAL A 98 20.72 -5.70 1.94
C VAL A 98 19.63 -5.06 2.80
N PHE A 99 19.81 -4.99 4.12
CA PHE A 99 18.81 -4.46 5.04
C PHE A 99 19.16 -3.06 5.57
N ARG A 100 20.27 -2.45 5.11
CA ARG A 100 20.70 -1.11 5.57
C ARG A 100 20.13 -0.01 4.69
N GLU A 101 19.46 0.94 5.35
CA GLU A 101 18.80 2.07 4.71
C GLU A 101 19.75 3.15 4.16
N GLU A 102 20.95 3.28 4.72
CA GLU A 102 21.93 4.31 4.32
C GLU A 102 22.36 4.17 2.85
N GLU A 103 22.40 2.93 2.35
CA GLU A 103 22.74 2.64 0.95
C GLU A 103 21.56 2.91 0.01
N PHE A 104 20.32 2.79 0.49
CA PHE A 104 19.10 3.10 -0.27
C PHE A 104 18.92 4.61 -0.53
N ASN A 105 19.43 5.47 0.35
CA ASN A 105 19.31 6.92 0.22
C ASN A 105 20.22 7.55 -0.85
N LYS A 106 20.90 6.72 -1.65
CA LYS A 106 21.70 7.15 -2.80
C LYS A 106 20.93 6.91 -4.10
N LEU A 107 21.28 7.65 -5.15
CA LEU A 107 20.81 7.33 -6.49
C LEU A 107 21.33 5.93 -6.88
N PRO A 108 20.47 4.97 -7.27
CA PRO A 108 20.91 3.65 -7.68
C PRO A 108 21.81 3.75 -8.92
N PRO A 109 22.74 2.81 -9.16
CA PRO A 109 23.59 2.85 -10.35
C PRO A 109 22.77 2.70 -11.63
N HIS A 110 23.28 3.23 -12.74
CA HIS A 110 22.73 2.90 -14.06
C HIS A 110 22.90 1.41 -14.30
N ARG A 111 21.81 0.74 -14.65
CA ARG A 111 21.80 -0.69 -15.00
C ARG A 111 21.42 -0.84 -16.46
N HIS A 112 21.67 -2.02 -17.02
CA HIS A 112 21.18 -2.40 -18.35
C HIS A 112 19.66 -2.34 -18.48
N TYR A 113 18.94 -2.23 -17.36
CA TYR A 113 17.50 -2.13 -17.32
C TYR A 113 17.08 -0.82 -16.64
N SER A 114 16.29 -0.03 -17.36
CA SER A 114 15.76 1.26 -16.94
C SER A 114 14.34 1.41 -17.48
N ILE A 115 13.48 2.17 -16.83
CA ILE A 115 12.13 2.42 -17.35
C ILE A 115 12.17 3.45 -18.49
N GLY A 116 11.78 3.02 -19.68
CA GLY A 116 11.53 3.93 -20.81
C GLY A 116 10.08 4.41 -20.85
N ILE A 117 9.87 5.65 -21.26
CA ILE A 117 8.55 6.29 -21.37
C ILE A 117 8.33 6.67 -22.84
N GLU A 118 7.90 5.71 -23.65
CA GLU A 118 7.58 5.94 -25.07
C GLU A 118 6.20 6.57 -25.18
N LEU A 119 6.11 7.77 -25.76
CA LEU A 119 4.84 8.47 -25.97
C LEU A 119 4.23 8.04 -27.31
N THR A 120 2.90 7.92 -27.37
CA THR A 120 2.18 7.56 -28.60
C THR A 120 2.01 8.74 -29.54
N GLU A 121 1.89 9.95 -28.98
CA GLU A 121 1.72 11.20 -29.73
C GLU A 121 2.46 12.33 -28.99
N GLU A 122 2.83 13.38 -29.73
CA GLU A 122 3.32 14.61 -29.13
C GLU A 122 2.14 15.52 -28.78
N GLY A 123 2.12 16.07 -27.57
CA GLY A 123 1.04 16.94 -27.12
C GLY A 123 1.28 17.60 -25.76
N PRO A 124 0.43 18.55 -25.36
CA PRO A 124 0.57 19.23 -24.08
C PRO A 124 0.23 18.28 -22.92
N LEU A 125 1.23 17.93 -22.14
CA LEU A 125 1.11 17.09 -20.94
C LEU A 125 1.09 17.89 -19.63
N ASN A 126 0.87 19.21 -19.72
CA ASN A 126 0.84 20.10 -18.58
C ASN A 126 -0.51 20.02 -17.85
N SER A 127 -0.45 19.90 -16.54
CA SER A 127 -1.61 19.93 -15.64
C SER A 127 -1.51 21.12 -14.67
N PRO A 128 -2.66 21.69 -14.26
CA PRO A 128 -2.67 22.75 -13.25
C PRO A 128 -2.23 22.20 -11.89
N LEU A 129 -1.54 23.03 -11.11
CA LEU A 129 -1.14 22.71 -9.75
C LEU A 129 -2.38 22.63 -8.84
N TYR A 130 -2.41 21.65 -7.95
CA TYR A 130 -3.43 21.55 -6.92
C TYR A 130 -3.17 22.52 -5.75
N SER A 131 -4.25 23.02 -5.16
CA SER A 131 -4.18 23.79 -3.91
C SER A 131 -3.65 22.92 -2.78
N MET A 132 -2.87 23.51 -1.87
CA MET A 132 -2.33 22.84 -0.69
C MET A 132 -2.54 23.69 0.56
N THR A 133 -2.71 23.00 1.68
CA THR A 133 -2.68 23.57 3.03
C THR A 133 -1.26 23.94 3.46
N ASP A 134 -1.13 24.71 4.54
CA ASP A 134 0.17 25.08 5.11
C ASP A 134 0.94 23.87 5.69
N ALA A 135 0.22 22.86 6.18
CA ALA A 135 0.83 21.63 6.67
C ALA A 135 1.44 20.82 5.52
N GLU A 136 0.66 20.55 4.47
CA GLU A 136 1.14 19.86 3.25
C GLU A 136 2.31 20.61 2.61
N SER A 137 2.23 21.94 2.65
CA SER A 137 3.27 22.84 2.18
C SER A 137 4.62 22.69 2.90
N ALA A 138 4.60 22.45 4.21
CA ALA A 138 5.79 22.21 5.01
C ALA A 138 6.35 20.82 4.70
N THR A 139 5.50 19.79 4.72
CA THR A 139 5.84 18.41 4.36
C THR A 139 6.48 18.34 2.97
N LEU A 140 5.94 19.05 2.00
CA LEU A 140 6.48 19.13 0.64
C LEU A 140 7.91 19.70 0.61
N LYS A 141 8.22 20.72 1.41
CA LYS A 141 9.58 21.30 1.46
C LYS A 141 10.60 20.29 1.98
N ASP A 142 10.25 19.61 3.05
CA ASP A 142 11.14 18.64 3.68
C ASP A 142 11.35 17.44 2.75
N TRP A 143 10.27 16.93 2.14
CA TRP A 143 10.34 15.89 1.12
C TRP A 143 11.24 16.29 -0.07
N LEU A 144 11.05 17.49 -0.63
CA LEU A 144 11.89 17.99 -1.73
C LEU A 144 13.36 18.06 -1.32
N ARG A 145 13.64 18.57 -0.12
CA ARG A 145 15.01 18.67 0.41
C ARG A 145 15.66 17.30 0.49
N ASP A 146 14.95 16.30 1.01
CA ASP A 146 15.47 14.96 1.21
C ASP A 146 15.70 14.23 -0.11
N LYS A 147 14.76 14.32 -1.07
CA LYS A 147 14.93 13.71 -2.39
C LYS A 147 16.00 14.38 -3.24
N LEU A 148 16.16 15.71 -3.14
CA LEU A 148 17.24 16.46 -3.78
C LEU A 148 18.60 16.07 -3.18
N LYS A 149 18.68 15.97 -1.85
CA LYS A 149 19.90 15.55 -1.14
C LYS A 149 20.29 14.11 -1.50
N ALA A 150 19.31 13.22 -1.65
CA ALA A 150 19.50 11.85 -2.12
C ALA A 150 19.87 11.75 -3.62
N GLY A 151 19.73 12.85 -4.37
CA GLY A 151 19.96 12.88 -5.81
C GLY A 151 18.91 12.13 -6.62
N LYS A 152 17.75 11.77 -6.04
CA LYS A 152 16.68 11.02 -6.73
C LYS A 152 15.80 11.90 -7.62
N ILE A 153 15.79 13.20 -7.36
CA ILE A 153 15.14 14.22 -8.18
C ILE A 153 16.11 15.37 -8.49
N ARG A 154 15.82 16.17 -9.51
CA ARG A 154 16.55 17.42 -9.80
C ARG A 154 15.61 18.52 -10.31
N PRO A 155 15.99 19.80 -10.21
CA PRO A 155 15.25 20.88 -10.86
C PRO A 155 15.14 20.65 -12.36
N SER A 156 13.96 20.90 -12.93
CA SER A 156 13.68 20.66 -14.34
C SER A 156 13.33 21.95 -15.09
N LYS A 157 13.52 21.92 -16.41
CA LYS A 157 13.02 22.92 -17.37
C LYS A 157 12.11 22.28 -18.41
N SER A 158 11.55 21.11 -18.09
CA SER A 158 10.71 20.33 -18.97
C SER A 158 9.49 21.12 -19.46
N SER A 159 9.05 20.81 -20.68
CA SER A 159 7.79 21.30 -21.24
C SER A 159 6.57 20.52 -20.74
N ILE A 160 6.78 19.51 -19.88
CA ILE A 160 5.78 18.65 -19.23
C ILE A 160 5.72 18.98 -17.74
N SER A 161 4.53 18.85 -17.16
CA SER A 161 4.30 19.16 -15.76
C SER A 161 3.13 18.35 -15.20
N SER A 162 3.44 17.31 -14.44
CA SER A 162 2.47 16.59 -13.60
C SER A 162 2.30 17.26 -12.23
N PRO A 163 1.07 17.45 -11.72
CA PRO A 163 0.88 18.05 -10.40
C PRO A 163 1.16 17.03 -9.29
N VAL A 164 1.40 17.51 -8.08
CA VAL A 164 1.54 16.64 -6.90
C VAL A 164 0.37 16.84 -5.94
N MET A 165 0.00 15.77 -5.25
CA MET A 165 -1.04 15.73 -4.23
C MET A 165 -0.59 14.91 -3.03
N PHE A 166 -1.24 15.11 -1.88
CA PHE A 166 -1.02 14.29 -0.70
C PHE A 166 -2.17 13.31 -0.50
N VAL A 167 -1.82 12.06 -0.21
CA VAL A 167 -2.77 11.01 0.14
C VAL A 167 -2.58 10.67 1.63
N PRO A 168 -3.64 10.75 2.46
CA PRO A 168 -3.54 10.40 3.87
C PRO A 168 -3.28 8.90 4.04
N LYS A 169 -2.35 8.55 4.92
CA LYS A 169 -2.09 7.17 5.32
C LYS A 169 -2.86 6.80 6.59
N LYS A 170 -2.98 5.48 6.82
CA LYS A 170 -3.65 4.92 8.01
C LYS A 170 -2.97 5.30 9.32
N ASP A 171 -1.65 5.51 9.30
CA ASP A 171 -0.84 5.92 10.45
C ASP A 171 -0.93 7.44 10.75
N GLY A 172 -1.71 8.19 9.96
CA GLY A 172 -1.86 9.64 10.08
C GLY A 172 -0.79 10.45 9.34
N SER A 173 0.23 9.80 8.76
CA SER A 173 1.19 10.48 7.87
C SER A 173 0.56 10.74 6.49
N CYS A 174 1.25 11.51 5.64
CA CYS A 174 0.79 11.80 4.27
C CYS A 174 1.84 11.31 3.27
N CYS A 175 1.39 10.68 2.19
CA CYS A 175 2.24 10.27 1.08
C CYS A 175 2.15 11.29 -0.05
N LEU A 176 3.30 11.76 -0.55
CA LEU A 176 3.33 12.59 -1.76
C LEU A 176 3.13 11.70 -2.98
N VAL A 177 2.17 12.06 -3.83
CA VAL A 177 1.86 11.35 -5.07
C VAL A 177 1.95 12.33 -6.23
N VAL A 178 2.69 11.96 -7.26
CA VAL A 178 2.71 12.67 -8.53
C VAL A 178 1.59 12.13 -9.42
N ASP A 179 0.70 13.01 -9.86
CA ASP A 179 -0.39 12.62 -10.76
C ASP A 179 0.11 12.53 -12.22
N TYR A 180 0.49 11.32 -12.61
CA TYR A 180 0.88 11.00 -13.97
C TYR A 180 -0.30 10.62 -14.88
N CYS A 181 -1.56 10.83 -14.50
CA CYS A 181 -2.71 10.38 -15.32
C CYS A 181 -2.64 10.87 -16.79
N ARG A 182 -2.28 12.13 -17.02
CA ARG A 182 -2.11 12.67 -18.39
C ARG A 182 -0.96 12.01 -19.14
N LEU A 183 0.20 11.88 -18.48
CA LEU A 183 1.38 11.22 -19.04
C LEU A 183 1.07 9.76 -19.41
N ASN A 184 0.41 9.04 -18.50
CA ASN A 184 0.04 7.65 -18.66
C ASN A 184 -0.89 7.42 -19.84
N ASN A 185 -1.85 8.31 -20.07
CA ASN A 185 -2.78 8.21 -21.20
C ASN A 185 -2.09 8.32 -22.56
N GLN A 186 -0.96 9.02 -22.63
CA GLN A 186 -0.14 9.16 -23.84
C GLN A 186 1.07 8.23 -23.86
N THR A 187 1.25 7.39 -22.84
CA THR A 187 2.36 6.44 -22.79
C THR A 187 1.94 5.13 -23.45
N LYS A 188 2.78 4.62 -24.35
CA LYS A 188 2.59 3.30 -24.96
C LYS A 188 2.67 2.22 -23.89
N LYS A 189 1.59 1.46 -23.75
CA LYS A 189 1.44 0.47 -22.67
C LYS A 189 2.38 -0.72 -22.88
N ASN A 190 3.11 -1.07 -21.84
CA ASN A 190 3.90 -2.29 -21.79
C ASN A 190 2.98 -3.47 -21.46
N VAL A 191 2.99 -4.48 -22.32
CA VAL A 191 2.17 -5.70 -22.18
C VAL A 191 2.93 -6.84 -21.48
N TYR A 192 4.05 -6.55 -20.82
CA TYR A 192 4.77 -7.54 -20.02
C TYR A 192 3.83 -8.14 -18.97
N LEU A 193 3.70 -9.47 -19.02
CA LEU A 193 2.74 -10.18 -18.20
C LEU A 193 3.24 -10.28 -16.77
N LEU A 194 2.42 -9.83 -15.83
CA LEU A 194 2.60 -10.20 -14.44
C LEU A 194 2.20 -11.68 -14.25
N PRO A 195 2.90 -12.44 -13.40
CA PRO A 195 2.52 -13.80 -13.10
C PRO A 195 1.09 -13.85 -12.56
N ARG A 196 0.27 -14.77 -13.08
CA ARG A 196 -1.06 -15.01 -12.53
C ARG A 196 -0.93 -15.74 -11.19
N PRO A 197 -1.67 -15.34 -10.14
CA PRO A 197 -1.65 -16.01 -8.85
C PRO A 197 -1.79 -17.54 -8.96
N ASP A 198 -2.71 -18.07 -9.77
CA ASP A 198 -2.92 -19.51 -9.94
C ASP A 198 -1.67 -20.27 -10.38
N ASN A 199 -0.88 -19.67 -11.29
CA ASN A 199 0.37 -20.26 -11.76
C ASN A 199 1.41 -20.30 -10.64
N LEU A 200 1.48 -19.25 -9.83
CA LEU A 200 2.37 -19.17 -8.68
C LEU A 200 2.02 -20.26 -7.65
N MET A 201 0.73 -20.51 -7.43
CA MET A 201 0.26 -21.53 -6.49
C MET A 201 0.62 -22.94 -6.93
N ALA A 202 0.64 -23.23 -8.23
CA ALA A 202 1.07 -24.55 -8.72
C ALA A 202 2.53 -24.87 -8.32
N GLN A 203 3.40 -23.85 -8.26
CA GLN A 203 4.83 -23.99 -7.97
C GLN A 203 5.11 -24.28 -6.50
N LEU A 204 4.24 -23.82 -5.60
CA LEU A 204 4.37 -24.01 -4.16
C LEU A 204 3.97 -25.41 -3.69
N ARG A 205 3.45 -26.28 -4.59
CA ARG A 205 3.04 -27.64 -4.24
C ARG A 205 4.21 -28.48 -3.72
N GLY A 206 4.06 -28.97 -2.48
CA GLY A 206 5.06 -29.83 -1.83
C GLY A 206 6.21 -29.06 -1.18
N ALA A 207 6.22 -27.73 -1.24
CA ALA A 207 7.08 -26.90 -0.41
C ALA A 207 6.57 -26.94 1.05
N LYS A 208 7.51 -26.88 1.99
CA LYS A 208 7.23 -26.95 3.45
C LYS A 208 7.79 -25.77 4.22
N VAL A 209 8.79 -25.09 3.66
CA VAL A 209 9.48 -23.97 4.29
C VAL A 209 9.45 -22.81 3.33
N PHE A 210 9.09 -21.64 3.86
CA PHE A 210 8.89 -20.42 3.12
C PHE A 210 9.67 -19.28 3.79
N THR A 211 10.14 -18.34 2.97
CA THR A 211 10.73 -17.07 3.39
C THR A 211 10.18 -16.00 2.47
N LYS A 212 9.59 -14.94 3.02
CA LYS A 212 9.11 -13.78 2.27
C LYS A 212 10.10 -12.63 2.48
N LEU A 213 10.62 -12.08 1.39
CA LEU A 213 11.40 -10.86 1.40
C LEU A 213 10.58 -9.75 0.74
N ASP A 214 10.56 -8.58 1.39
CA ASP A 214 9.86 -7.39 0.93
C ASP A 214 10.93 -6.36 0.51
N LEU A 215 10.94 -5.97 -0.76
CA LEU A 215 11.88 -4.99 -1.27
C LEU A 215 11.52 -3.59 -0.78
N GLN A 216 12.48 -2.95 -0.11
CA GLN A 216 12.37 -1.60 0.36
C GLN A 216 12.25 -0.67 -0.86
N TRP A 217 11.06 -0.07 -1.03
CA TRP A 217 10.76 0.92 -2.06
C TRP A 217 11.18 0.45 -3.46
N GLY A 218 10.80 -0.77 -3.85
CA GLY A 218 11.39 -1.49 -4.97
C GLY A 218 11.52 -0.68 -6.26
N TYR A 219 10.51 0.11 -6.64
CA TYR A 219 10.57 0.94 -7.86
C TYR A 219 11.70 1.99 -7.84
N ASN A 220 11.94 2.65 -6.70
CA ASN A 220 12.98 3.67 -6.59
C ASN A 220 14.41 3.11 -6.72
N ASN A 221 14.57 1.78 -6.73
CA ASN A 221 15.85 1.12 -6.98
C ASN A 221 16.21 1.09 -8.47
N ILE A 222 15.29 1.44 -9.38
CA ILE A 222 15.54 1.46 -10.83
C ILE A 222 15.53 2.90 -11.33
N GLN A 223 16.47 3.24 -12.22
CA GLN A 223 16.50 4.57 -12.84
C GLN A 223 15.52 4.70 -14.00
N VAL A 224 15.07 5.94 -14.25
CA VAL A 224 14.46 6.32 -15.52
C VAL A 224 15.51 6.22 -16.62
N LYS A 225 15.09 5.81 -17.81
CA LYS A 225 15.98 5.71 -18.97
C LYS A 225 16.57 7.09 -19.30
N GLU A 226 17.87 7.12 -19.58
CA GLU A 226 18.54 8.34 -20.03
C GLU A 226 17.85 8.94 -21.27
N GLY A 227 17.50 10.22 -21.18
CA GLY A 227 16.74 10.96 -22.19
C GLY A 227 15.23 10.95 -22.00
N ASP A 228 14.69 10.16 -21.06
CA ASP A 228 13.27 10.12 -20.71
C ASP A 228 12.95 10.81 -19.37
N GLU A 229 13.95 11.25 -18.59
CA GLU A 229 13.75 11.80 -17.25
C GLU A 229 12.85 13.04 -17.26
N TRP A 230 12.98 13.90 -18.27
CA TRP A 230 12.16 15.11 -18.44
C TRP A 230 10.65 14.82 -18.55
N LYS A 231 10.26 13.59 -18.94
CA LYS A 231 8.86 13.16 -19.01
C LYS A 231 8.25 12.92 -17.63
N THR A 232 9.08 12.67 -16.63
CA THR A 232 8.67 12.53 -15.23
C THR A 232 8.58 13.86 -14.49
N ALA A 233 8.66 14.98 -15.21
CA ALA A 233 8.63 16.29 -14.60
C ALA A 233 7.31 16.55 -13.87
N PHE A 234 7.43 17.02 -12.64
CA PHE A 234 6.31 17.36 -11.77
C PHE A 234 6.42 18.78 -11.22
N CYS A 235 5.30 19.48 -11.16
CA CYS A 235 5.21 20.83 -10.64
C CYS A 235 4.79 20.85 -9.19
N THR A 236 5.40 21.77 -8.47
CA THR A 236 5.10 22.10 -7.09
C THR A 236 4.98 23.61 -6.96
N LYS A 237 4.46 24.09 -5.83
CA LYS A 237 4.48 25.52 -5.52
C LYS A 237 5.89 26.11 -5.33
N TYR A 238 6.93 25.27 -5.27
CA TYR A 238 8.32 25.66 -5.11
C TYR A 238 9.15 25.48 -6.38
N GLY A 239 8.52 25.13 -7.51
CA GLY A 239 9.18 24.96 -8.79
C GLY A 239 8.89 23.63 -9.46
N LEU A 240 9.55 23.42 -10.60
CA LEU A 240 9.46 22.22 -11.43
C LEU A 240 10.67 21.32 -11.15
N TYR A 241 10.41 20.03 -10.95
CA TYR A 241 11.42 19.01 -10.69
C TYR A 241 11.15 17.81 -11.60
N GLU A 242 12.14 16.95 -11.80
CA GLU A 242 11.98 15.67 -12.50
C GLU A 242 12.63 14.55 -11.70
N SER A 243 12.09 13.34 -11.83
CA SER A 243 12.60 12.15 -11.17
C SER A 243 13.67 11.47 -12.01
N LEU A 244 14.74 11.03 -11.36
CA LEU A 244 15.80 10.22 -11.97
C LEU A 244 15.57 8.72 -11.70
N VAL A 245 14.66 8.40 -10.77
CA VAL A 245 14.27 7.03 -10.43
C VAL A 245 12.85 6.73 -10.87
N MET A 246 12.55 5.46 -11.08
CA MET A 246 11.22 4.98 -11.40
C MET A 246 10.31 5.19 -10.19
N THR A 247 9.33 6.07 -10.35
CA THR A 247 8.37 6.40 -9.29
C THR A 247 7.07 5.64 -9.46
N PHE A 248 6.32 5.54 -8.37
CA PHE A 248 4.92 5.16 -8.40
C PHE A 248 4.10 6.10 -9.29
N GLY A 249 2.96 5.60 -9.76
CA GLY A 249 2.04 6.33 -10.64
C GLY A 249 2.37 6.22 -12.13
N LEU A 250 3.58 5.83 -12.54
CA LEU A 250 3.88 5.57 -13.96
C LEU A 250 3.20 4.28 -14.43
N THR A 251 2.48 4.33 -15.56
CA THR A 251 1.65 3.21 -16.02
C THR A 251 2.42 1.92 -16.30
N ASN A 252 3.70 2.04 -16.69
CA ASN A 252 4.54 0.90 -17.04
C ASN A 252 5.47 0.47 -15.89
N ALA A 253 5.48 1.16 -14.73
CA ALA A 253 6.38 0.83 -13.63
C ALA A 253 6.25 -0.62 -13.13
N PRO A 254 5.04 -1.16 -12.87
CA PRO A 254 4.91 -2.56 -12.42
C PRO A 254 5.44 -3.57 -13.45
N ALA A 255 5.11 -3.36 -14.73
CA ALA A 255 5.53 -4.22 -15.83
C ALA A 255 7.05 -4.19 -16.04
N ALA A 256 7.66 -3.00 -15.99
CA ALA A 256 9.10 -2.83 -16.10
C ALA A 256 9.82 -3.45 -14.90
N PHE A 257 9.33 -3.22 -13.68
CA PHE A 257 9.92 -3.79 -12.47
C PHE A 257 9.88 -5.31 -12.47
N GLN A 258 8.72 -5.91 -12.81
CA GLN A 258 8.62 -7.35 -12.91
C GLN A 258 9.58 -7.94 -13.94
N HIS A 259 9.72 -7.30 -15.11
CA HIS A 259 10.66 -7.77 -16.13
C HIS A 259 12.11 -7.70 -15.63
N PHE A 260 12.48 -6.62 -14.94
CA PHE A 260 13.80 -6.49 -14.32
C PHE A 260 14.06 -7.64 -13.35
N MET A 261 13.14 -7.86 -12.41
CA MET A 261 13.25 -8.90 -11.41
C MET A 261 13.33 -10.29 -12.05
N ASN A 262 12.51 -10.56 -13.06
CA ASN A 262 12.51 -11.84 -13.76
C ASN A 262 13.82 -12.09 -14.53
N LYS A 263 14.41 -11.03 -15.09
CA LYS A 263 15.73 -11.13 -15.74
C LYS A 263 16.83 -11.35 -14.71
N LEU A 264 16.75 -10.68 -13.56
CA LEU A 264 17.75 -10.76 -12.51
C LEU A 264 17.81 -12.15 -11.87
N PHE A 265 16.64 -12.72 -11.59
CA PHE A 265 16.52 -14.01 -10.93
C PHE A 265 16.16 -15.16 -11.88
N LYS A 266 16.47 -15.01 -13.17
CA LYS A 266 16.05 -15.95 -14.22
C LYS A 266 16.39 -17.40 -13.90
N ASP A 267 17.55 -17.65 -13.30
CA ASP A 267 18.04 -19.00 -13.00
C ASP A 267 17.40 -19.61 -11.74
N LEU A 268 16.71 -18.80 -10.92
CA LEU A 268 16.01 -19.21 -9.69
C LEU A 268 14.49 -19.27 -9.85
N LEU A 269 13.95 -18.55 -10.84
CA LEU A 269 12.54 -18.61 -11.21
C LEU A 269 12.14 -20.05 -11.55
N ASP A 270 10.95 -20.44 -11.10
CA ASP A 270 10.38 -21.78 -11.27
C ASP A 270 11.15 -22.91 -10.57
N VAL A 271 12.27 -22.60 -9.91
CA VAL A 271 13.09 -23.54 -9.14
C VAL A 271 12.78 -23.40 -7.65
N CYS A 272 13.03 -22.22 -7.08
CA CYS A 272 12.94 -21.98 -5.64
C CYS A 272 12.38 -20.62 -5.25
N ILE A 273 12.07 -19.74 -6.23
CA ILE A 273 11.48 -18.43 -5.96
C ILE A 273 10.26 -18.14 -6.81
N ILE A 274 9.40 -17.31 -6.24
CA ILE A 274 8.28 -16.64 -6.91
C ILE A 274 8.45 -15.15 -6.66
N ILE A 275 8.36 -14.35 -7.72
CA ILE A 275 8.45 -12.89 -7.61
C ILE A 275 7.15 -12.29 -8.11
N TYR A 276 6.56 -11.44 -7.28
CA TYR A 276 5.42 -10.60 -7.66
C TYR A 276 5.71 -9.16 -7.25
N LEU A 277 6.07 -8.33 -8.23
CA LEU A 277 6.53 -6.96 -7.99
C LEU A 277 7.61 -6.92 -6.91
N ASP A 278 7.38 -6.19 -5.81
CA ASP A 278 8.32 -5.98 -4.71
C ASP A 278 8.41 -7.18 -3.74
N ASP A 279 7.51 -8.15 -3.85
CA ASP A 279 7.44 -9.33 -3.00
C ASP A 279 8.21 -10.52 -3.60
N ILE A 280 9.26 -10.98 -2.90
CA ILE A 280 10.02 -12.19 -3.26
C ILE A 280 9.67 -13.29 -2.28
N LEU A 281 9.08 -14.37 -2.78
CA LEU A 281 8.81 -15.58 -2.02
C LEU A 281 9.82 -16.66 -2.38
N ILE A 282 10.52 -17.16 -1.37
CA ILE A 282 11.43 -18.30 -1.47
C ILE A 282 10.71 -19.50 -0.87
N TYR A 283 10.77 -20.65 -1.56
CA TYR A 283 10.08 -21.87 -1.12
C TYR A 283 10.97 -23.10 -1.30
N SER A 284 10.87 -24.07 -0.39
CA SER A 284 11.70 -25.30 -0.41
C SER A 284 11.04 -26.46 0.32
N LYS A 285 11.53 -27.69 0.06
CA LYS A 285 10.98 -28.93 0.64
C LYS A 285 11.49 -29.21 2.07
N ASP A 286 12.66 -28.70 2.42
CA ASP A 286 13.33 -28.91 3.69
C ASP A 286 14.20 -27.69 4.06
N ASP A 287 14.55 -27.57 5.35
CA ASP A 287 15.25 -26.40 5.89
C ASP A 287 16.70 -26.24 5.41
N ALA A 288 17.38 -27.36 5.14
CA ALA A 288 18.78 -27.34 4.71
C ALA A 288 18.89 -26.77 3.29
N THR A 289 18.07 -27.29 2.37
CA THR A 289 17.94 -26.75 1.01
C THR A 289 17.42 -25.30 1.05
N HIS A 290 16.46 -25.01 1.93
CA HIS A 290 15.91 -23.65 2.06
C HIS A 290 16.97 -22.63 2.44
N THR A 291 17.84 -22.97 3.39
CA THR A 291 18.93 -22.10 3.81
C THR A 291 19.84 -21.74 2.62
N GLN A 292 20.15 -22.71 1.75
CA GLN A 292 20.95 -22.47 0.54
C GLN A 292 20.26 -21.51 -0.43
N HIS A 293 18.96 -21.70 -0.70
CA HIS A 293 18.20 -20.81 -1.57
C HIS A 293 18.13 -19.37 -1.02
N VAL A 294 17.92 -19.20 0.29
CA VAL A 294 17.91 -17.86 0.91
C VAL A 294 19.28 -17.19 0.79
N HIS A 295 20.38 -17.93 0.98
CA HIS A 295 21.72 -17.41 0.75
C HIS A 295 21.92 -16.91 -0.69
N GLU A 296 21.48 -17.69 -1.68
CA GLU A 296 21.64 -17.34 -3.09
C GLU A 296 20.82 -16.10 -3.47
N VAL A 297 19.58 -16.01 -3.00
CA VAL A 297 18.71 -14.85 -3.24
C VAL A 297 19.26 -13.59 -2.56
N LEU A 298 19.68 -13.66 -1.29
CA LEU A 298 20.27 -12.52 -0.60
C LEU A 298 21.60 -12.07 -1.22
N GLN A 299 22.39 -13.01 -1.74
CA GLN A 299 23.61 -12.70 -2.49
C GLN A 299 23.30 -11.94 -3.77
N GLN A 300 22.33 -12.42 -4.57
CA GLN A 300 21.88 -11.72 -5.78
C GLN A 300 21.36 -10.32 -5.49
N LEU A 301 20.58 -10.13 -4.41
CA LEU A 301 20.12 -8.81 -3.97
C LEU A 301 21.30 -7.90 -3.61
N MET A 302 22.27 -8.41 -2.85
CA MET A 302 23.45 -7.65 -2.43
C MET A 302 24.31 -7.22 -3.62
N ASP A 303 24.59 -8.14 -4.55
CA ASP A 303 25.44 -7.89 -5.72
C ASP A 303 24.81 -6.86 -6.67
N ASN A 304 23.47 -6.81 -6.69
CA ASN A 304 22.71 -5.87 -7.51
C ASN A 304 22.26 -4.61 -6.77
N GLN A 305 22.68 -4.43 -5.51
CA GLN A 305 22.31 -3.28 -4.67
C GLN A 305 20.80 -3.08 -4.59
N LEU A 306 20.07 -4.17 -4.32
CA LEU A 306 18.66 -4.16 -4.00
C LEU A 306 18.50 -4.38 -2.49
N PHE A 307 17.57 -3.64 -1.90
CA PHE A 307 17.43 -3.55 -0.45
C PHE A 307 16.08 -4.10 -0.01
N CYS A 308 16.06 -4.78 1.13
CA CYS A 308 14.87 -5.35 1.73
C CYS A 308 14.53 -4.63 3.04
N LYS A 309 13.24 -4.52 3.33
CA LYS A 309 12.79 -4.02 4.62
C LYS A 309 12.70 -5.17 5.62
N ALA A 310 13.67 -5.23 6.55
CA ALA A 310 13.78 -6.30 7.54
C ALA A 310 12.49 -6.51 8.34
N SER A 311 11.86 -5.44 8.81
CA SER A 311 10.59 -5.49 9.57
C SER A 311 9.40 -6.08 8.82
N LYS A 312 9.45 -6.16 7.48
CA LYS A 312 8.42 -6.79 6.63
C LYS A 312 8.83 -8.17 6.09
N CYS A 313 10.08 -8.57 6.30
CA CYS A 313 10.57 -9.88 5.89
C CYS A 313 10.19 -10.96 6.92
N THR A 314 9.93 -12.17 6.44
CA THR A 314 9.71 -13.35 7.30
C THR A 314 10.58 -14.50 6.82
N PHE A 315 11.16 -15.25 7.76
CA PHE A 315 12.16 -16.28 7.45
C PHE A 315 11.76 -17.63 8.05
N HIS A 316 11.99 -18.71 7.29
CA HIS A 316 11.85 -20.10 7.75
C HIS A 316 10.50 -20.43 8.41
N ILE A 317 9.41 -20.00 7.79
CA ILE A 317 8.05 -20.28 8.27
C ILE A 317 7.40 -21.43 7.50
N THR A 318 6.47 -22.13 8.14
CA THR A 318 5.72 -23.24 7.53
C THR A 318 4.34 -22.82 7.04
N SER A 319 3.90 -21.62 7.40
CA SER A 319 2.65 -21.02 6.92
C SER A 319 2.77 -19.51 6.77
N MET A 320 2.18 -18.96 5.72
CA MET A 320 2.14 -17.50 5.48
C MET A 320 1.00 -17.10 4.57
N GLU A 321 0.60 -15.84 4.66
CA GLU A 321 -0.20 -15.19 3.65
C GLU A 321 0.70 -14.67 2.51
N TYR A 322 0.36 -15.00 1.27
CA TYR A 322 1.02 -14.49 0.08
C TYR A 322 0.00 -14.22 -1.01
N LEU A 323 0.02 -12.99 -1.56
CA LEU A 323 -0.98 -12.49 -2.52
C LEU A 323 -2.43 -12.69 -2.05
N GLY A 324 -2.64 -12.62 -0.73
CA GLY A 324 -3.95 -12.79 -0.11
C GLY A 324 -4.49 -14.21 -0.09
N ILE A 325 -3.59 -15.21 -0.16
CA ILE A 325 -3.88 -16.63 0.03
C ILE A 325 -2.97 -17.18 1.12
N ILE A 326 -3.48 -18.03 1.99
CA ILE A 326 -2.70 -18.70 3.04
C ILE A 326 -2.03 -19.94 2.45
N VAL A 327 -0.71 -19.91 2.38
CA VAL A 327 0.15 -21.02 1.98
C VAL A 327 0.53 -21.81 3.23
N LEU A 328 0.35 -23.13 3.18
CA LEU A 328 0.64 -24.09 4.25
C LEU A 328 1.51 -25.24 3.70
N ASP A 329 2.21 -25.93 4.59
CA ASP A 329 2.95 -27.16 4.28
C ASP A 329 2.09 -28.29 3.65
N LYS A 330 0.80 -28.30 3.95
CA LYS A 330 -0.19 -29.29 3.47
C LYS A 330 -1.01 -28.81 2.27
N GLY A 331 -0.81 -27.59 1.78
CA GLY A 331 -1.55 -27.04 0.65
C GLY A 331 -1.91 -25.56 0.81
N PHE A 332 -3.06 -25.17 0.27
CA PHE A 332 -3.50 -23.78 0.26
C PHE A 332 -4.85 -23.63 0.95
N SER A 333 -5.03 -22.51 1.64
CA SER A 333 -6.30 -22.11 2.21
C SER A 333 -6.56 -20.66 1.84
N LEU A 334 -7.79 -20.34 1.42
CA LEU A 334 -8.18 -18.94 1.28
C LEU A 334 -8.25 -18.30 2.66
N ASP A 335 -7.92 -17.02 2.75
CA ASP A 335 -8.08 -16.28 3.99
C ASP A 335 -9.55 -16.37 4.45
N ARG A 336 -9.74 -16.70 5.74
CA ARG A 336 -11.06 -16.80 6.37
C ARG A 336 -11.82 -15.48 6.23
N LEU A 337 -11.14 -14.34 6.26
CA LEU A 337 -11.76 -13.04 6.09
C LEU A 337 -12.31 -12.84 4.68
N LYS A 338 -11.62 -13.33 3.65
CA LYS A 338 -12.13 -13.26 2.26
C LYS A 338 -13.29 -14.20 2.03
N ILE A 339 -13.25 -15.40 2.63
CA ILE A 339 -14.39 -16.32 2.62
C ILE A 339 -15.60 -15.66 3.31
N GLN A 340 -15.39 -15.03 4.46
CA GLN A 340 -16.43 -14.30 5.18
C GLN A 340 -16.97 -13.12 4.36
N ALA A 341 -16.09 -12.35 3.69
CA ALA A 341 -16.50 -11.24 2.83
C ALA A 341 -17.39 -11.70 1.67
N ILE A 342 -17.15 -12.88 1.07
CA ILE A 342 -18.07 -13.47 0.09
C ILE A 342 -19.40 -13.84 0.75
N GLN A 343 -19.37 -14.48 1.92
CA GLN A 343 -20.57 -14.94 2.63
C GLN A 343 -21.48 -13.79 3.08
N GLU A 344 -20.87 -12.67 3.47
CA GLU A 344 -21.55 -11.46 3.95
C GLU A 344 -21.77 -10.44 2.82
N TRP A 345 -21.39 -10.76 1.57
CA TRP A 345 -21.49 -9.83 0.46
C TRP A 345 -22.96 -9.43 0.23
N PRO A 346 -23.29 -8.13 0.27
CA PRO A 346 -24.67 -7.69 0.11
C PRO A 346 -25.17 -8.02 -1.29
N MET A 347 -26.43 -8.45 -1.40
CA MET A 347 -27.03 -8.81 -2.69
C MET A 347 -26.92 -7.64 -3.68
N PRO A 348 -26.18 -7.78 -4.78
CA PRO A 348 -25.94 -6.67 -5.69
C PRO A 348 -27.23 -6.29 -6.41
N THR A 349 -27.51 -4.98 -6.45
CA THR A 349 -28.71 -4.40 -7.07
C THR A 349 -28.38 -3.63 -8.35
N LYS A 350 -27.10 -3.29 -8.58
CA LYS A 350 -26.62 -2.53 -9.74
C LYS A 350 -25.59 -3.32 -10.54
N VAL A 351 -25.50 -3.01 -11.84
CA VAL A 351 -24.53 -3.62 -12.77
C VAL A 351 -23.08 -3.50 -12.27
N LYS A 352 -22.67 -2.34 -11.73
CA LYS A 352 -21.31 -2.16 -11.18
C LYS A 352 -21.03 -3.06 -9.97
N GLU A 353 -22.05 -3.30 -9.13
CA GLU A 353 -21.93 -4.17 -7.95
C GLU A 353 -21.80 -5.64 -8.39
N VAL A 354 -22.56 -6.05 -9.40
CA VAL A 354 -22.44 -7.39 -10.01
C VAL A 354 -21.05 -7.58 -10.65
N GLN A 355 -20.56 -6.58 -11.40
CA GLN A 355 -19.22 -6.62 -12.00
C GLN A 355 -18.11 -6.71 -10.95
N SER A 356 -18.24 -5.96 -9.85
CA SER A 356 -17.31 -6.01 -8.72
C SER A 356 -17.31 -7.39 -8.06
N PHE A 357 -18.49 -7.93 -7.77
CA PHE A 357 -18.64 -9.27 -7.19
C PHE A 357 -18.05 -10.36 -8.10
N LEU A 358 -18.37 -10.34 -9.40
CA LEU A 358 -17.81 -11.29 -10.35
C LEU A 358 -16.29 -11.18 -10.46
N GLY A 359 -15.75 -9.96 -10.44
CA GLY A 359 -14.30 -9.74 -10.43
C GLY A 359 -13.63 -10.34 -9.19
N PHE A 360 -14.22 -10.13 -8.01
CA PHE A 360 -13.72 -10.66 -6.74
C PHE A 360 -13.84 -12.20 -6.66
N ALA A 361 -14.99 -12.75 -7.05
CA ALA A 361 -15.24 -14.18 -7.05
C ALA A 361 -14.32 -14.93 -8.04
N ASN A 362 -14.10 -14.39 -9.24
CA ASN A 362 -13.18 -14.99 -10.23
C ASN A 362 -11.71 -14.99 -9.79
N PHE A 363 -11.32 -14.18 -8.80
CA PHE A 363 -9.97 -14.23 -8.22
C PHE A 363 -9.84 -15.35 -7.18
N LEU A 364 -10.95 -15.74 -6.55
CA LEU A 364 -10.97 -16.67 -5.41
C LEU A 364 -11.45 -18.08 -5.78
N CYS A 365 -12.23 -18.22 -6.85
CA CYS A 365 -12.77 -19.47 -7.39
C CYS A 365 -12.01 -19.88 -8.66
#